data_AF-A0A9D7KLR5-F1
#
_entry.id   AF-A0A9D7KLR5-F1
#
_cell.length_a   1.000
_cell.length_b   1.000
_cell.length_c   1.000
_cell.angle_alpha   90.00
_cell.angle_beta   90.00
_cell.angle_gamma   90.00
#
_symmetry.space_group_name_H-M   'P 1'
#
loop_
_entity.id
_entity.type
_entity.pdbx_description
1 polymer ?
#
loop_
_entity_poly.entity_id
_entity_poly.type
_entity_poly.pdbx_seq_one_letter_code
_entity_poly.pdbx_strand_id
1 'polypeptide(L)'
;MAASEADQTAKEVNDLGHGVFTYSLIEGLKCAADFFEKDGIINVKELNLFVNKKVKEIARKYNLTPQRPVSWEYLNDFPVKLCE
;
A
#
# COMPACT_ATOMS: atom_id res chain seq x y z
N MET A 1 1.86 -8.27 -5.96
CA MET A 1 0.94 -7.79 -4.90
C MET A 1 -0.46 -7.89 -5.44
N ALA A 2 -1.40 -8.43 -4.68
CA ALA A 2 -2.81 -8.41 -5.04
C ALA A 2 -3.57 -7.47 -4.09
N ALA A 3 -4.57 -6.76 -4.62
CA ALA A 3 -5.35 -5.76 -3.88
C ALA A 3 -6.18 -6.37 -2.74
N SER A 4 -6.45 -7.68 -2.80
CA SER A 4 -7.23 -8.44 -1.83
C SER A 4 -6.85 -9.93 -1.82
N GLU A 5 -7.11 -10.62 -0.72
CA GLU A 5 -7.22 -12.09 -0.69
C GLU A 5 -8.48 -12.55 -1.47
N ALA A 6 -8.54 -13.84 -1.83
CA ALA A 6 -9.60 -14.40 -2.68
C ALA A 6 -11.04 -14.22 -2.16
N ASP A 7 -11.22 -13.81 -0.89
CA ASP A 7 -12.52 -13.56 -0.26
C ASP A 7 -12.82 -12.08 0.04
N GLN A 8 -11.92 -11.12 -0.30
CA GLN A 8 -12.10 -9.71 0.04
C GLN A 8 -12.42 -8.85 -1.18
N THR A 9 -13.58 -8.18 -1.15
CA THR A 9 -14.00 -7.23 -2.18
C THR A 9 -13.16 -5.95 -2.09
N ALA A 10 -12.46 -5.60 -3.17
CA ALA A 10 -11.77 -4.33 -3.30
C ALA A 10 -12.79 -3.18 -3.23
N LYS A 11 -12.85 -2.49 -2.09
CA LYS A 11 -13.77 -1.37 -1.90
C LYS A 11 -13.22 -0.11 -2.56
N GLU A 12 -14.03 0.50 -3.41
CA GLU A 12 -13.84 1.84 -3.91
C GLU A 12 -14.43 2.84 -2.93
N VAL A 13 -13.67 3.89 -2.61
CA VAL A 13 -14.17 5.05 -1.87
C VAL A 13 -14.26 6.15 -2.90
N ASN A 14 -15.48 6.59 -3.23
CA ASN A 14 -15.74 7.58 -4.28
C ASN A 14 -14.91 8.87 -4.10
N ASP A 15 -14.63 9.25 -2.86
CA ASP A 15 -13.84 10.45 -2.54
C ASP A 15 -12.34 10.35 -2.89
N LEU A 16 -11.81 9.13 -3.08
CA LEU A 16 -10.38 8.90 -3.34
C LEU A 16 -10.05 8.88 -4.84
N GLY A 17 -11.04 8.83 -5.73
CA GLY A 17 -10.86 8.70 -7.18
C GLY A 17 -10.27 7.35 -7.65
N HIS A 18 -9.90 6.46 -6.71
CA HIS A 18 -9.35 5.13 -6.95
C HIS A 18 -9.82 4.16 -5.85
N GLY A 19 -9.70 2.85 -6.09
CA GLY A 19 -9.79 1.84 -5.04
C GLY A 19 -8.77 2.09 -3.91
N VAL A 20 -9.11 1.73 -2.66
CA VAL A 20 -8.28 2.03 -1.48
C VAL A 20 -6.83 1.50 -1.62
N PHE A 21 -6.67 0.34 -2.24
CA PHE A 21 -5.36 -0.23 -2.55
C PHE A 21 -4.59 0.63 -3.55
N THR A 22 -5.18 0.94 -4.71
CA THR A 22 -4.53 1.74 -5.76
C THR A 22 -4.17 3.13 -5.26
N TYR A 23 -5.06 3.77 -4.51
CA TYR A 23 -4.78 5.04 -3.84
C TYR A 23 -3.55 4.90 -2.92
N SER A 24 -3.53 3.90 -2.05
CA SER A 24 -2.43 3.68 -1.10
C SER A 24 -1.10 3.38 -1.80
N LEU A 25 -1.13 2.65 -2.92
CA LEU A 25 0.04 2.35 -3.73
C LEU A 25 0.63 3.62 -4.36
N ILE A 26 -0.22 4.45 -4.98
CA ILE A 26 0.19 5.71 -5.59
C ILE A 26 0.78 6.65 -4.54
N GLU A 27 0.14 6.79 -3.38
CA GLU A 27 0.66 7.62 -2.30
C GLU A 27 2.03 7.15 -1.81
N GLY A 28 2.22 5.83 -1.67
CA GLY A 28 3.52 5.25 -1.32
C GLY A 28 4.59 5.62 -2.33
N LEU A 29 4.28 5.48 -3.63
CA LEU A 29 5.16 5.86 -4.73
C LEU A 29 5.37 7.38 -4.86
N LYS A 30 4.62 8.23 -4.17
CA LYS A 30 4.94 9.67 -4.03
C LYS A 30 5.93 9.94 -2.90
N CYS A 31 6.76 8.95 -2.55
CA CYS A 31 7.77 9.03 -1.49
C CYS A 31 7.23 8.94 -0.07
N ALA A 32 5.92 8.70 0.11
CA ALA A 32 5.38 8.45 1.46
C ALA A 32 5.78 7.06 2.00
N ALA A 33 6.18 6.13 1.12
CA ALA A 33 6.67 4.82 1.51
C ALA A 33 8.11 4.81 2.02
N ASP A 34 8.90 5.87 1.78
CA ASP A 34 10.23 6.01 2.38
C ASP A 34 10.10 6.55 3.82
N PHE A 35 9.67 5.66 4.73
CA PHE A 35 9.33 6.04 6.11
C PHE A 35 10.12 5.29 7.17
N PHE A 36 10.83 4.21 6.82
CA PHE A 36 11.61 3.42 7.78
C PHE A 36 13.06 3.90 7.84
N GLU A 37 13.80 3.74 6.73
CA GLU A 37 15.22 4.12 6.68
C GLU A 37 15.41 5.59 6.29
N LYS A 38 14.50 6.16 5.49
CA LYS A 38 14.58 7.56 5.01
C LYS A 38 15.87 7.81 4.23
N ASP A 39 16.25 6.84 3.42
CA ASP A 39 17.47 6.85 2.61
C ASP A 39 17.25 7.42 1.20
N GLY A 40 16.04 7.88 0.90
CA GLY A 40 15.66 8.38 -0.42
C GLY A 40 15.37 7.24 -1.41
N ILE A 41 15.24 6.00 -0.96
CA ILE A 41 14.94 4.85 -1.80
C ILE A 41 13.70 4.17 -1.23
N ILE A 42 12.74 3.85 -2.08
CA ILE A 42 11.63 2.97 -1.71
C ILE A 42 11.96 1.58 -2.20
N ASN A 43 12.01 0.61 -1.29
CA ASN A 43 12.09 -0.81 -1.64
C ASN A 43 10.71 -1.51 -1.58
N VAL A 44 10.64 -2.77 -2.04
CA VAL A 44 9.37 -3.53 -2.09
C VAL A 44 8.79 -3.72 -0.70
N LYS A 45 9.63 -3.98 0.32
CA LYS A 45 9.15 -4.18 1.69
C LYS A 45 8.56 -2.91 2.28
N GLU A 46 9.22 -1.78 2.11
CA GLU A 46 8.73 -0.47 2.55
C GLU A 46 7.42 -0.11 1.89
N LEU A 47 7.34 -0.27 0.56
CA LEU A 47 6.10 -0.04 -0.17
C LEU A 47 4.98 -0.96 0.32
N ASN A 48 5.27 -2.24 0.59
CA ASN A 48 4.31 -3.19 1.11
C ASN A 48 3.79 -2.80 2.50
N LEU A 49 4.71 -2.46 3.41
CA LEU A 49 4.39 -2.02 4.77
C LEU A 49 3.56 -0.74 4.75
N PHE A 50 3.93 0.23 3.90
CA PHE A 50 3.20 1.46 3.71
C PHE A 50 1.76 1.20 3.25
N VAL A 51 1.61 0.45 2.15
CA VAL A 51 0.29 0.15 1.57
C VAL A 51 -0.58 -0.58 2.58
N ASN A 52 -0.05 -1.59 3.28
CA ASN A 52 -0.77 -2.31 4.33
C ASN A 52 -1.24 -1.39 5.45
N LYS A 53 -0.39 -0.47 5.90
CA LYS A 53 -0.73 0.50 6.94
C LYS A 53 -1.81 1.47 6.47
N LYS A 54 -1.66 2.00 5.24
CA LYS A 54 -2.56 3.01 4.68
C LYS A 54 -3.94 2.45 4.36
N VAL A 55 -4.01 1.23 3.81
CA VAL A 55 -5.29 0.53 3.57
C VAL A 55 -6.05 0.34 4.87
N LYS A 56 -5.39 -0.07 5.97
CA LYS A 56 -6.02 -0.21 7.29
C LYS A 56 -6.50 1.13 7.87
N GLU A 57 -5.71 2.19 7.69
CA GLU A 57 -6.06 3.54 8.13
C GLU A 57 -7.32 4.05 7.40
N ILE A 58 -7.35 3.93 6.07
CA ILE A 58 -8.49 4.32 5.24
C ILE A 58 -9.70 3.45 5.57
N ALA A 59 -9.53 2.14 5.71
CA ALA A 59 -10.62 1.25 6.08
C ALA A 59 -11.26 1.64 7.41
N ARG A 60 -10.46 2.01 8.43
CA ARG A 60 -10.98 2.53 9.70
C ARG A 60 -11.68 3.87 9.52
N LYS A 61 -11.09 4.80 8.76
CA LYS A 61 -11.65 6.14 8.55
C LYS A 61 -13.04 6.10 7.88
N TYR A 62 -13.26 5.14 6.98
CA TYR A 62 -14.50 5.01 6.22
C TYR A 62 -15.40 3.85 6.71
N ASN A 63 -15.16 3.30 7.91
CA ASN A 63 -15.88 2.13 8.46
C ASN A 63 -16.01 0.96 7.47
N LEU A 64 -14.97 0.70 6.69
CA LEU A 64 -14.92 -0.41 5.75
C LEU A 64 -14.52 -1.71 6.47
N THR A 65 -15.01 -2.85 5.98
CA THR A 65 -14.49 -4.15 6.36
C THR A 65 -12.98 -4.19 6.07
N PRO A 66 -12.12 -4.68 6.99
CA PRO A 66 -10.67 -4.66 6.82
C PRO A 66 -10.23 -5.43 5.58
N GLN A 67 -9.39 -4.82 4.74
CA GLN A 67 -8.69 -5.51 3.65
C GLN A 67 -7.22 -5.74 4.02
N ARG A 68 -6.70 -6.92 3.71
CA ARG A 68 -5.27 -7.25 3.79
C ARG A 68 -4.72 -7.51 2.38
N PRO A 69 -3.86 -6.62 1.85
CA PRO A 69 -3.08 -6.95 0.67
C PRO A 69 -2.21 -8.18 0.93
N VAL A 70 -2.19 -9.12 -0.01
CA VAL A 70 -1.34 -10.31 0.05
C VAL A 70 -0.07 -10.10 -0.77
N SER A 71 1.06 -10.37 -0.13
CA SER A 71 2.39 -10.42 -0.75
C SER A 71 3.01 -11.79 -0.49
N TRP A 72 3.42 -12.49 -1.55
CA TRP A 72 4.21 -13.71 -1.44
C TRP A 72 5.68 -13.31 -1.29
N GLU A 73 6.19 -13.27 -0.05
CA GLU A 73 7.54 -12.78 0.30
C GLU A 73 8.66 -13.81 0.02
N TYR A 74 8.66 -14.40 -1.19
CA TYR A 74 9.77 -15.25 -1.67
C TYR A 74 10.82 -14.45 -2.47
N LEU A 75 10.68 -13.13 -2.57
CA LEU A 75 11.54 -12.27 -3.38
C LEU A 75 12.60 -11.58 -2.51
N ASN A 76 13.83 -11.52 -3.02
CA ASN A 76 14.84 -10.59 -2.50
C ASN A 76 14.28 -9.17 -2.52
N ASP A 77 14.57 -8.38 -1.50
CA ASP A 77 14.19 -6.98 -1.47
C ASP A 77 14.94 -6.20 -2.56
N PHE A 78 14.26 -5.29 -3.24
CA PHE A 78 14.86 -4.50 -4.31
C PHE A 78 14.23 -3.10 -4.39
N PRO A 79 14.99 -2.09 -4.87
CA PRO A 79 14.49 -0.74 -5.01
C PRO A 79 13.44 -0.65 -6.12
N VAL A 80 12.35 0.06 -5.85
CA VAL A 80 11.28 0.33 -6.82
C VAL A 80 11.22 1.79 -7.24
N LYS A 81 11.73 2.73 -6.43
CA LYS A 81 11.76 4.16 -6.75
C LYS A 81 12.83 4.91 -5.95
N LEU A 82 13.39 5.97 -6.54
CA LEU A 82 14.18 7.00 -5.85
C LEU A 82 13.29 8.20 -5.49
N CYS A 83 13.59 8.81 -4.35
CA CYS A 83 12.93 9.98 -3.80
C CYS A 83 13.90 11.16 -3.75
N GLU A 84 13.45 12.29 -4.28
CA GLU A 84 14.19 13.56 -4.28
C GLU A 84 13.97 14.34 -2.98
#